data_AF-A0A022PHM7-F1
#
_entry.id   AF-A0A022PHM7-F1
#
_cell.length_a   1.000
_cell.length_b   1.000
_cell.length_c   1.000
_cell.angle_alpha   90.00
_cell.angle_beta   90.00
_cell.angle_gamma   90.00
#
_symmetry.space_group_name_H-M   'P 1'
#
loop_
_entity.id
_entity.type
_entity.pdbx_description
1 polymer ?
#
loop_
_entity_poly.entity_id
_entity_poly.type
_entity_poly.pdbx_seq_one_letter_code
_entity_poly.pdbx_strand_id
1 'polypeptide(L)'
;MKKKRLKKFQKKLETLGLIESDPDVVGYVLFNTRNRRFVILDEYELGRVAYADDIEEAYLAMSRFVALMDIDSLPEPDKFDIAVIPVIDNPLFGLMPKKTD
;
A
#
# COMPACT_ATOMS: atom_id res chain seq x y z
N MET A 1 -4.16 14.04 23.80
CA MET A 1 -2.84 14.38 23.19
C MET A 1 -2.50 13.56 21.94
N LYS A 2 -2.75 12.23 21.89
CA LYS A 2 -2.47 11.38 20.72
C LYS A 2 -3.06 11.89 19.39
N LYS A 3 -4.37 12.22 19.33
CA LYS A 3 -5.04 12.76 18.12
C LYS A 3 -4.41 14.04 17.56
N LYS A 4 -3.93 14.94 18.44
CA LYS A 4 -3.28 16.21 18.06
C LYS A 4 -1.89 15.97 17.46
N ARG A 5 -1.14 15.01 18.00
CA ARG A 5 0.14 14.56 17.43
C ARG A 5 -0.04 13.88 16.07
N LEU A 6 -1.05 13.03 15.93
CA LEU A 6 -1.34 12.34 14.66
C LEU A 6 -1.65 13.33 13.53
N LYS A 7 -2.55 14.30 13.78
CA LYS A 7 -2.85 15.37 12.81
C LYS A 7 -1.62 16.20 12.45
N LYS A 8 -0.73 16.47 13.42
CA LYS A 8 0.51 17.22 13.18
C LYS A 8 1.50 16.40 12.34
N PHE A 9 1.54 15.09 12.53
CA PHE A 9 2.36 14.17 11.75
C PHE A 9 1.84 14.07 10.30
N GLN A 10 0.53 13.83 10.13
CA GLN A 10 -0.13 13.85 8.81
C GLN A 10 0.11 15.16 8.07
N LYS A 11 -0.15 16.31 8.69
CA LYS A 11 0.08 17.61 8.06
C LYS A 11 1.55 17.83 7.70
N LYS A 12 2.48 17.29 8.49
CA LYS A 12 3.92 17.36 8.20
C LYS A 12 4.29 16.45 7.01
N LEU A 13 3.69 15.27 6.91
CA LEU A 13 3.87 14.39 5.76
C LEU A 13 3.26 15.00 4.48
N GLU A 14 2.05 15.57 4.53
CA GLU A 14 1.48 16.38 3.43
C GLU A 14 2.41 17.53 3.02
N THR A 15 2.92 18.29 3.99
CA THR A 15 3.83 19.42 3.72
C THR A 15 5.14 18.97 3.07
N LEU A 16 5.58 17.74 3.35
CA LEU A 16 6.77 17.13 2.76
C LEU A 16 6.47 16.43 1.42
N GLY A 17 5.22 16.45 0.93
CA GLY A 17 4.80 15.70 -0.26
C GLY A 17 4.82 14.18 -0.07
N LEU A 18 4.84 13.70 1.18
CA LEU A 18 4.90 12.28 1.56
C LEU A 18 3.53 11.65 1.78
N ILE A 19 2.47 12.46 1.73
CA ILE A 19 1.09 12.00 1.54
C ILE A 19 0.69 12.49 0.17
N GLU A 20 0.39 11.55 -0.72
CA GLU A 20 -0.12 11.82 -2.06
C GLU A 20 -1.53 12.40 -1.94
N SER A 21 -1.69 13.62 -2.46
CA SER A 21 -2.94 14.39 -2.47
C SER A 21 -3.80 14.10 -3.70
N ASP A 22 -3.56 12.96 -4.34
CA ASP A 22 -4.28 12.56 -5.53
C ASP A 22 -5.69 12.08 -5.15
N PRO A 23 -6.75 12.81 -5.54
CA PRO A 23 -8.11 12.50 -5.11
C PRO A 23 -8.65 11.21 -5.74
N ASP A 24 -8.04 10.72 -6.82
CA ASP A 24 -8.49 9.52 -7.51
C ASP A 24 -7.88 8.24 -6.92
N VAL A 25 -6.84 8.37 -6.10
CA VAL A 25 -6.18 7.23 -5.46
C VAL A 25 -6.95 6.80 -4.23
N VAL A 26 -7.47 5.57 -4.26
CA VAL A 26 -8.25 4.98 -3.16
C VAL A 26 -7.38 4.23 -2.15
N GLY A 27 -6.13 3.92 -2.52
CA GLY A 27 -5.16 3.28 -1.64
C GLY A 27 -3.90 2.83 -2.36
N TYR A 28 -3.10 2.00 -1.69
CA TYR A 28 -1.83 1.49 -2.19
C TYR A 28 -1.71 0.01 -1.92
N VAL A 29 -1.30 -0.74 -2.93
CA VAL A 29 -1.01 -2.17 -2.81
C VAL A 29 0.49 -2.41 -2.81
N LEU A 30 0.90 -3.52 -2.21
CA LEU A 30 2.27 -4.01 -2.28
C LEU A 30 2.35 -5.08 -3.37
N PHE A 31 3.18 -4.86 -4.37
CA PHE A 31 3.36 -5.77 -5.49
C PHE A 31 4.77 -6.32 -5.52
N ASN A 32 4.92 -7.64 -5.40
CA ASN A 32 6.20 -8.29 -5.52
C ASN A 32 6.58 -8.41 -7.00
N THR A 33 7.62 -7.67 -7.38
CA THR A 33 8.11 -7.54 -8.76
C THR A 33 8.77 -8.82 -9.28
N ARG A 34 9.26 -9.68 -8.38
CA ARG A 34 9.93 -10.93 -8.74
C ARG A 34 8.94 -12.05 -9.05
N ASN A 35 7.98 -12.28 -8.16
CA ASN A 35 6.96 -13.32 -8.36
C ASN A 35 5.71 -12.81 -9.10
N ARG A 36 5.61 -11.49 -9.30
CA ARG A 36 4.54 -10.77 -10.02
C ARG A 36 3.17 -10.90 -9.37
N ARG A 37 3.11 -10.85 -8.03
CA ARG A 37 1.89 -11.01 -7.24
C ARG A 37 1.68 -9.89 -6.24
N PHE A 38 0.43 -9.67 -5.89
CA PHE A 38 0.05 -8.76 -4.82
C PHE A 38 0.22 -9.43 -3.46
N VAL A 39 0.66 -8.67 -2.46
CA VAL A 39 0.76 -9.14 -1.08
C VAL A 39 -0.62 -9.16 -0.45
N ILE A 40 -0.92 -10.24 0.26
CA ILE A 40 -2.02 -10.32 1.22
C ILE A 40 -1.39 -10.23 2.61
N LEU A 41 -1.60 -9.12 3.31
CA LEU A 41 -1.25 -8.98 4.72
C LEU A 41 -2.48 -9.40 5.53
N ASP A 42 -2.47 -10.64 6.01
CA ASP A 42 -3.46 -11.08 6.99
C ASP A 42 -2.96 -10.70 8.39
N GLU A 43 -3.71 -9.85 9.09
CA GLU A 43 -3.42 -9.47 10.48
C GLU A 43 -3.45 -10.69 11.42
N TYR A 44 -4.10 -11.80 11.02
CA TYR A 44 -4.30 -12.98 11.86
C TYR A 44 -3.21 -14.06 11.71
N GLU A 45 -2.44 -14.08 10.62
CA GLU A 45 -1.38 -15.07 10.39
C GLU A 45 0.02 -14.46 10.60
N LEU A 46 0.38 -14.27 11.87
CA LEU A 46 1.73 -13.90 12.30
C LEU A 46 2.81 -14.79 11.63
N GLY A 47 3.47 -14.24 10.60
CA GLY A 47 4.70 -14.77 10.02
C GLY A 47 4.57 -15.48 8.67
N ARG A 48 3.39 -15.56 8.05
CA ARG A 48 3.27 -16.03 6.66
C ARG A 48 2.71 -14.92 5.78
N VAL A 49 3.53 -14.49 4.83
CA VAL A 49 3.06 -13.60 3.76
C VAL A 49 2.38 -14.45 2.70
N ALA A 50 1.12 -14.13 2.43
CA ALA A 50 0.37 -14.71 1.34
C ALA A 50 0.40 -13.78 0.12
N TYR A 51 0.15 -14.35 -1.05
CA TYR A 51 0.20 -13.64 -2.32
C TYR A 51 -1.03 -13.95 -3.17
N ALA A 52 -1.61 -12.92 -3.76
CA ALA A 52 -2.72 -13.02 -4.70
C ALA A 52 -2.27 -12.64 -6.12
N ASP A 53 -2.86 -13.30 -7.11
CA ASP A 53 -2.76 -12.89 -8.50
C ASP A 53 -3.75 -11.74 -8.82
N ASP A 54 -4.82 -11.60 -8.02
CA ASP A 54 -5.85 -10.56 -8.12
C ASP A 54 -5.58 -9.40 -7.14
N ILE A 55 -5.81 -8.16 -7.61
CA ILE A 55 -5.67 -6.94 -6.81
C ILE A 55 -6.82 -6.78 -5.81
N GLU A 56 -7.99 -7.37 -6.08
CA GLU A 56 -9.15 -7.31 -5.17
C GLU A 56 -8.92 -8.09 -3.87
N GLU A 57 -8.03 -9.07 -3.90
CA GLU A 57 -7.63 -9.86 -2.72
C GLU A 57 -6.40 -9.25 -2.02
N ALA A 58 -5.81 -8.20 -2.59
CA ALA A 58 -4.58 -7.62 -2.09
C ALA A 58 -4.80 -6.81 -0.80
N TYR A 59 -3.73 -6.72 -0.01
CA TYR A 59 -3.63 -5.72 1.03
C TYR A 59 -3.70 -4.31 0.44
N LEU A 60 -4.65 -3.51 0.93
CA LEU A 60 -4.84 -2.11 0.53
C LEU A 60 -4.50 -1.17 1.68
N ALA A 61 -3.31 -0.58 1.62
CA ALA A 61 -2.89 0.46 2.55
C ALA A 61 -3.59 1.79 2.26
N MET A 62 -4.02 2.46 3.32
CA MET A 62 -4.67 3.77 3.22
C MET A 62 -3.74 4.91 2.77
N SER A 63 -2.43 4.71 2.79
CA SER A 63 -1.46 5.71 2.34
C SER A 63 -0.15 5.06 1.92
N ARG A 64 0.58 5.72 1.01
CA ARG A 64 1.91 5.29 0.57
C ARG A 64 2.88 5.13 1.74
N PHE A 65 2.81 6.02 2.73
CA PHE A 65 3.64 5.94 3.93
C PHE A 65 3.37 4.67 4.73
N VAL A 66 2.09 4.31 4.91
CA VAL A 66 1.69 3.07 5.59
C VAL A 66 2.22 1.86 4.80
N ALA A 67 1.97 1.82 3.49
CA ALA A 67 2.48 0.76 2.62
C ALA A 67 4.00 0.58 2.74
N LEU A 68 4.77 1.69 2.76
CA LEU A 68 6.23 1.64 2.93
C LEU A 68 6.66 1.08 4.29
N MET A 69 5.92 1.40 5.36
CA MET A 69 6.20 0.83 6.69
C MET A 69 5.84 -0.65 6.76
N ASP A 70 4.80 -1.07 6.04
CA ASP A 70 4.37 -2.46 6.02
C ASP A 70 5.33 -3.36 5.24
N ILE A 71 6.12 -2.81 4.30
CA ILE A 71 7.20 -3.56 3.63
C ILE A 71 8.19 -4.15 4.64
N ASP A 72 8.50 -3.41 5.72
CA ASP A 72 9.44 -3.88 6.75
C ASP A 72 8.92 -5.10 7.53
N SER A 73 7.60 -5.36 7.46
CA SER A 73 6.99 -6.56 8.07
C SER A 73 7.15 -7.83 7.22
N LEU A 74 7.54 -7.68 5.95
CA LEU A 74 7.69 -8.80 5.02
C LEU A 74 9.00 -9.56 5.25
N PRO A 75 9.03 -10.89 5.03
CA PRO A 75 10.23 -11.68 5.17
C PRO A 75 11.25 -11.33 4.08
N GLU A 76 12.53 -11.59 4.37
CA GLU A 76 13.56 -11.60 3.34
C GLU A 76 13.47 -12.89 2.52
N PRO A 77 13.62 -12.84 1.18
CA PRO A 77 14.05 -11.67 0.39
C PRO A 77 12.91 -10.77 -0.11
N ASP A 78 11.65 -11.17 0.07
CA ASP A 78 10.50 -10.56 -0.60
C ASP A 78 10.38 -9.06 -0.36
N LYS A 79 10.71 -8.58 0.85
CA LYS A 79 10.70 -7.14 1.18
C LYS A 79 11.53 -6.27 0.24
N PHE A 80 12.59 -6.82 -0.38
CA PHE A 80 13.45 -6.09 -1.31
C PHE A 80 12.90 -6.02 -2.73
N ASP A 81 11.95 -6.90 -3.06
CA ASP A 81 11.36 -7.02 -4.40
C ASP A 81 9.95 -6.37 -4.45
N ILE A 82 9.55 -5.57 -3.46
CA ILE A 82 8.23 -4.92 -3.42
C ILE A 82 8.23 -3.53 -4.06
N ALA A 83 7.27 -3.32 -4.97
CA ALA A 83 6.84 -2.01 -5.42
C ALA A 83 5.55 -1.59 -4.70
N VAL A 84 5.49 -0.33 -4.27
CA VAL A 84 4.23 0.29 -3.78
C VAL A 84 3.50 0.88 -4.97
N ILE A 85 2.30 0.38 -5.25
CA ILE A 85 1.52 0.77 -6.43
C ILE A 85 0.27 1.52 -5.96
N PRO A 86 0.05 2.78 -6.41
CA PRO A 86 -1.21 3.48 -6.18
C PRO A 86 -2.35 2.78 -6.90
N VAL A 87 -3.52 2.74 -6.27
CA VAL A 87 -4.72 2.08 -6.79
C VAL A 87 -5.84 3.09 -6.96
N ILE A 88 -6.59 2.95 -8.05
CA ILE A 88 -7.82 3.67 -8.32
C ILE A 88 -9.00 2.69 -8.32
N ASP A 89 -10.19 3.19 -7.99
CA ASP A 89 -11.44 2.45 -8.16
C ASP A 89 -12.07 2.79 -9.52
N ASN A 90 -12.20 1.79 -10.40
CA ASN A 90 -12.83 1.93 -11.69
C ASN A 90 -14.26 1.34 -11.65
N PRO A 91 -15.31 2.12 -11.98
CA PRO A 91 -16.69 1.64 -11.92
C PRO A 91 -17.02 0.41 -12.78
N LEU A 92 -16.22 0.11 -13.81
CA LEU A 92 -16.44 -1.01 -14.72
C LEU A 92 -15.53 -2.22 -14.44
N PHE A 93 -14.37 -1.99 -13.82
CA PHE A 93 -13.31 -2.98 -13.70
C PHE A 93 -12.85 -3.23 -12.27
N GLY A 94 -13.44 -2.54 -11.28
CA GLY A 94 -13.03 -2.62 -9.88
C GLY A 94 -11.70 -1.90 -9.64
N LEU A 95 -10.94 -2.43 -8.67
CA LEU A 95 -9.63 -1.89 -8.32
C LEU A 95 -8.63 -2.08 -9.46
N MET A 96 -7.89 -1.02 -9.76
CA MET A 96 -6.87 -1.05 -10.80
C MET A 96 -5.61 -0.29 -10.35
N PRO A 97 -4.41 -0.77 -10.73
CA PRO A 97 -3.20 0.04 -10.64
C PRO A 97 -3.40 1.38 -11.36
N LYS A 98 -3.09 2.49 -10.68
CA LYS A 98 -3.07 3.80 -11.33
C LYS A 98 -1.97 3.80 -12.38
N LYS A 99 -2.32 4.17 -13.61
CA LYS A 99 -1.31 4.42 -14.64
C LYS A 99 -0.51 5.66 -14.26
N THR A 100 0.79 5.53 -14.23
CA THR A 100 1.72 6.66 -14.24
C THR A 100 2.01 6.99 -15.71
N ASP A 101 1.74 8.24 -16.10
CA ASP A 101 2.14 8.79 -17.40
C ASP A 101 3.67 8.97 -17.49
#